data_AF-A0A4V6YW55-F1
#
_entry.id   AF-A0A4V6YW55-F1
#
_cell.length_a   1.000
_cell.length_b   1.000
_cell.length_c   1.000
_cell.angle_alpha   90.00
_cell.angle_beta   90.00
_cell.angle_gamma   90.00
#
_symmetry.space_group_name_H-M   'P 1'
#
loop_
_entity.id
_entity.type
_entity.pdbx_description
1 polymer ?
#
loop_
_entity_poly.entity_id
_entity_poly.type
_entity_poly.pdbx_seq_one_letter_code
_entity_poly.pdbx_strand_id
1 'polypeptide(L)'
;MMKKTKVSLAWQILLALVLGILLGSYLHYHAESRDWLISNLLTPAGDIFIHLIKMIVVPIVISTLIVGIAGVGDAKQLGRIGAKTIIYFEVITTVAIVLGSLWPTFSSRAPALICRSWRRSIFRNTKVRRRKCKATRTA
;
A
#
# COMPACT_ATOMS: atom_id res chain seq x y z
N MET A 1 -12.79 -8.01 -38.11
CA MET A 1 -11.66 -7.08 -38.32
C MET A 1 -11.53 -6.19 -37.08
N MET A 2 -10.85 -6.69 -36.04
CA MET A 2 -10.78 -6.03 -34.72
C MET A 2 -9.59 -5.07 -34.72
N LYS A 3 -9.83 -3.75 -34.71
CA LYS A 3 -8.78 -2.74 -34.56
C LYS A 3 -8.04 -3.01 -33.24
N LYS A 4 -6.83 -3.57 -33.30
CA LYS A 4 -5.89 -3.59 -32.17
C LYS A 4 -5.40 -2.17 -31.94
N THR A 5 -6.18 -1.37 -31.22
CA THR A 5 -5.62 -0.20 -30.56
C THR A 5 -4.54 -0.70 -29.61
N LYS A 6 -3.29 -0.28 -29.81
CA LYS A 6 -2.20 -0.56 -28.86
C LYS A 6 -2.48 0.25 -27.59
N VAL A 7 -3.41 -0.22 -26.78
CA VAL A 7 -3.69 0.40 -25.49
C VAL A 7 -2.46 0.14 -24.64
N SER A 8 -1.77 1.21 -24.26
CA SER A 8 -0.61 1.12 -23.37
C SER A 8 -1.03 0.46 -22.06
N LEU A 9 -0.18 -0.39 -21.50
CA LEU A 9 -0.41 -1.05 -20.20
C LEU A 9 -0.81 -0.04 -19.11
N ALA A 10 -0.22 1.16 -19.14
CA ALA A 10 -0.56 2.24 -18.22
C ALA A 10 -2.03 2.66 -18.33
N TRP A 11 -2.57 2.73 -19.55
CA TRP A 11 -3.96 3.09 -19.78
C TRP A 11 -4.93 2.01 -19.29
N GLN A 12 -4.52 0.73 -19.38
CA GLN A 12 -5.30 -0.39 -18.86
C GLN A 12 -5.41 -0.35 -17.32
N ILE A 13 -4.32 0.01 -16.64
CA ILE A 13 -4.30 0.17 -15.17
C ILE A 13 -5.17 1.37 -14.75
N LEU A 14 -5.05 2.50 -15.46
CA LEU A 14 -5.86 3.69 -15.19
C LEU A 14 -7.36 3.41 -15.39
N LEU A 15 -7.74 2.72 -16.47
CA LEU A 15 -9.13 2.32 -16.69
C LEU A 15 -9.65 1.39 -15.59
N ALA A 16 -8.87 0.39 -15.17
CA ALA A 16 -9.24 -0.51 -14.09
C ALA A 16 -9.45 0.22 -12.75
N LEU A 17 -8.60 1.21 -12.44
CA LEU A 17 -8.72 2.04 -11.24
C LEU A 17 -9.99 2.88 -11.26
N VAL A 18 -10.27 3.56 -12.38
CA VAL A 18 -11.46 4.41 -12.54
C VAL A 18 -12.73 3.56 -12.45
N LEU A 19 -12.78 2.41 -13.13
CA LEU A 19 -13.91 1.48 -13.05
C LEU A 19 -14.08 0.93 -11.62
N GLY A 20 -13.00 0.61 -10.92
CA GLY A 20 -13.05 0.15 -9.53
C GLY A 20 -13.66 1.19 -8.58
N ILE A 21 -13.31 2.47 -8.75
CA ILE A 21 -13.87 3.57 -7.95
C ILE A 21 -15.34 3.81 -8.30
N LEU A 22 -15.70 3.78 -9.59
CA LEU A 22 -17.08 3.92 -10.04
C LEU A 22 -17.96 2.78 -9.53
N LEU A 23 -17.52 1.53 -9.63
CA LEU A 23 -18.23 0.39 -9.05
C LEU A 23 -18.31 0.52 -7.52
N GLY A 24 -17.23 0.90 -6.85
CA GLY A 24 -17.21 1.12 -5.40
C GLY A 24 -18.22 2.16 -4.93
N SER A 25 -18.33 3.28 -5.66
CA SER A 25 -19.25 4.39 -5.36
C SER A 25 -20.69 4.10 -5.78
N TYR A 26 -20.92 3.48 -6.95
CA TYR A 26 -22.25 3.09 -7.40
C TYR A 26 -22.88 2.09 -6.44
N LEU A 27 -22.12 1.07 -6.04
CA LEU A 27 -22.63 0.13 -5.07
C LEU A 27 -22.89 0.83 -3.71
N HIS A 28 -22.17 1.90 -3.32
CA HIS A 28 -22.46 2.65 -2.06
C HIS A 28 -23.88 3.23 -1.99
N TYR A 29 -24.53 3.51 -3.12
CA TYR A 29 -25.88 4.08 -3.17
C TYR A 29 -27.02 3.06 -2.97
N HIS A 30 -26.77 1.75 -3.15
CA HIS A 30 -27.81 0.70 -3.02
C HIS A 30 -27.50 -0.21 -1.83
N ALA A 31 -28.01 0.13 -0.63
CA ALA A 31 -27.54 -0.42 0.65
C ALA A 31 -27.99 -1.87 0.98
N GLU A 32 -29.18 -2.31 0.56
CA GLU A 32 -29.79 -3.54 1.13
C GLU A 32 -29.22 -4.88 0.61
N SER A 33 -28.60 -4.92 -0.57
CA SER A 33 -28.07 -6.15 -1.17
C SER A 33 -26.53 -6.26 -1.10
N ARG A 34 -25.87 -5.34 -0.38
CA ARG A 34 -24.40 -5.21 -0.40
C ARG A 34 -23.64 -6.07 0.58
N ASP A 35 -24.17 -6.22 1.80
CA ASP A 35 -23.39 -6.80 2.89
C ASP A 35 -22.97 -8.22 2.54
N TRP A 36 -23.82 -8.96 1.84
CA TRP A 36 -23.48 -10.29 1.35
C TRP A 36 -22.41 -10.25 0.25
N LEU A 37 -22.54 -9.42 -0.78
CA LEU A 37 -21.64 -9.43 -1.94
C LEU A 37 -20.23 -8.91 -1.59
N ILE A 38 -20.15 -7.87 -0.76
CA ILE A 38 -18.87 -7.30 -0.32
C ILE A 38 -18.16 -8.27 0.62
N SER A 39 -18.88 -8.83 1.58
CA SER A 39 -18.29 -9.68 2.61
C SER A 39 -17.88 -11.06 2.06
N ASN A 40 -18.66 -11.63 1.13
CA ASN A 40 -18.40 -12.97 0.59
C ASN A 40 -17.50 -12.99 -0.64
N LEU A 41 -17.45 -11.92 -1.44
CA LEU A 41 -16.74 -11.95 -2.73
C LEU A 41 -15.61 -10.92 -2.81
N LEU A 42 -15.90 -9.63 -2.57
CA LEU A 42 -14.89 -8.58 -2.74
C LEU A 42 -13.81 -8.61 -1.65
N THR A 43 -14.19 -8.84 -0.40
CA THR A 43 -13.24 -8.88 0.74
C THR A 43 -12.27 -10.06 0.63
N PRO A 44 -12.71 -11.33 0.48
CA PRO A 44 -11.79 -12.45 0.36
C PRO A 44 -10.96 -12.40 -0.94
N ALA A 45 -11.53 -11.92 -2.06
CA ALA A 45 -10.75 -11.73 -3.29
C ALA A 45 -9.63 -10.69 -3.10
N GLY A 46 -9.91 -9.58 -2.41
CA GLY A 46 -8.92 -8.58 -2.05
C GLY A 46 -7.84 -9.12 -1.11
N ASP A 47 -8.23 -9.87 -0.07
CA ASP A 47 -7.28 -10.46 0.86
C ASP A 47 -6.36 -11.50 0.20
N ILE A 48 -6.87 -12.31 -0.74
CA ILE A 48 -6.05 -13.26 -1.52
C ILE A 48 -5.05 -12.50 -2.39
N PHE A 49 -5.49 -11.44 -3.08
CA PHE A 49 -4.61 -10.62 -3.92
C PHE A 49 -3.47 -9.98 -3.12
N ILE A 50 -3.76 -9.42 -1.94
CA ILE A 50 -2.74 -8.82 -1.07
C ILE A 50 -1.80 -9.90 -0.49
N HIS A 51 -2.30 -11.10 -0.18
CA HIS A 51 -1.43 -12.22 0.24
C HIS A 51 -0.49 -12.67 -0.87
N LEU A 52 -0.96 -12.75 -2.12
CA LEU A 52 -0.13 -13.08 -3.28
C LEU A 52 1.02 -12.07 -3.45
N ILE A 53 0.73 -10.77 -3.36
CA ILE A 53 1.77 -9.73 -3.44
C ILE A 53 2.75 -9.85 -2.26
N LYS A 54 2.26 -10.01 -1.03
CA LYS A 54 3.13 -10.11 0.16
C LYS A 54 4.09 -11.29 0.09
N MET A 55 3.68 -12.42 -0.47
CA MET A 55 4.55 -13.60 -0.65
C MET A 55 5.73 -13.31 -1.58
N ILE A 56 5.52 -12.43 -2.57
CA ILE A 56 6.54 -12.06 -3.55
C ILE A 56 7.46 -10.96 -3.01
N VAL A 57 6.92 -9.99 -2.26
CA VAL A 57 7.70 -8.85 -1.75
C VAL A 57 8.79 -9.28 -0.76
N VAL A 58 8.49 -10.22 0.15
CA VAL A 58 9.45 -10.68 1.17
C VAL A 58 10.75 -11.24 0.56
N PRO A 59 10.72 -12.24 -0.35
CA PRO A 59 11.94 -12.77 -0.94
C PRO A 59 12.65 -11.76 -1.85
N ILE A 60 11.90 -10.96 -2.62
CA ILE A 60 12.49 -9.95 -3.51
C ILE A 60 13.34 -8.94 -2.72
N VAL A 61 12.81 -8.42 -1.61
CA VAL A 61 13.54 -7.44 -0.79
C VAL A 61 14.86 -8.06 -0.28
N ILE A 62 14.85 -9.30 0.20
CA ILE A 62 16.07 -9.96 0.69
C ILE A 62 17.08 -10.15 -0.45
N SER A 63 16.65 -10.69 -1.61
CA SER A 63 17.53 -10.90 -2.75
C SER A 63 18.14 -9.58 -3.25
N THR A 64 17.34 -8.51 -3.32
CA THR A 64 17.84 -7.20 -3.75
C THR A 64 18.81 -6.58 -2.75
N LEU A 65 18.61 -6.77 -1.44
CA LEU A 65 19.54 -6.32 -0.42
C LEU A 65 20.87 -7.10 -0.48
N ILE A 66 20.82 -8.43 -0.64
CA ILE A 66 22.02 -9.26 -0.75
C ILE A 66 22.83 -8.88 -1.99
N VAL A 67 22.19 -8.81 -3.17
CA VAL A 67 22.85 -8.43 -4.42
C VAL A 67 23.37 -6.99 -4.34
N GLY A 68 22.64 -6.09 -3.70
CA GLY A 68 23.04 -4.69 -3.49
C GLY A 68 24.29 -4.55 -2.62
N ILE A 69 24.41 -5.37 -1.56
CA ILE A 69 25.60 -5.37 -0.69
C ILE A 69 26.77 -6.07 -1.38
N ALA A 70 26.54 -7.21 -2.03
CA ALA A 70 27.57 -7.97 -2.72
C ALA A 70 28.19 -7.22 -3.91
N GLY A 71 27.42 -6.37 -4.60
CA GLY A 71 27.91 -5.56 -5.72
C GLY A 71 28.83 -4.41 -5.29
N VAL A 72 28.78 -3.99 -4.03
CA VAL A 72 29.62 -2.92 -3.48
C VAL A 72 30.65 -3.59 -2.56
N GLY A 73 31.73 -4.07 -3.17
CA GLY A 73 32.77 -4.87 -2.50
C GLY A 73 33.56 -4.16 -1.39
N ASP A 74 33.31 -2.87 -1.14
CA ASP A 74 33.93 -2.10 -0.06
C ASP A 74 32.89 -1.65 0.98
N ALA A 75 33.02 -2.17 2.20
CA ALA A 75 32.15 -1.84 3.33
C ALA A 75 32.17 -0.34 3.67
N LYS A 76 33.29 0.36 3.42
CA LYS A 76 33.43 1.80 3.68
C LYS A 76 32.63 2.63 2.68
N GLN A 77 32.57 2.19 1.43
CA GLN A 77 31.73 2.82 0.41
C GLN A 77 30.24 2.60 0.70
N LEU A 78 29.87 1.39 1.13
CA LEU A 78 28.50 1.05 1.53
C LEU A 78 27.99 1.95 2.67
N GLY A 79 28.82 2.15 3.69
CA GLY A 79 28.52 3.03 4.82
C GLY A 79 28.32 4.49 4.39
N ARG A 80 29.12 4.99 3.44
CA ARG A 80 28.99 6.37 2.93
C ARG A 80 27.72 6.57 2.10
N ILE A 81 27.33 5.58 1.29
CA ILE A 81 26.08 5.62 0.52
C ILE A 81 24.90 5.56 1.48
N GLY A 82 24.91 4.64 2.46
CA GLY A 82 23.87 4.52 3.48
C GLY A 82 23.70 5.80 4.30
N ALA A 83 24.81 6.40 4.77
CA ALA A 83 24.79 7.65 5.54
C ALA A 83 24.20 8.81 4.73
N LYS A 84 24.59 8.94 3.44
CA LYS A 84 23.97 9.92 2.55
C LYS A 84 22.47 9.68 2.42
N THR A 85 22.03 8.44 2.18
CA THR A 85 20.60 8.10 2.05
C THR A 85 19.79 8.43 3.29
N ILE A 86 20.32 8.18 4.50
CA ILE A 86 19.64 8.52 5.76
C ILE A 86 19.44 10.02 5.87
N ILE A 87 20.49 10.82 5.63
CA ILE A 87 20.40 12.29 5.66
C ILE A 87 19.39 12.79 4.61
N TYR A 88 19.42 12.24 3.39
CA TYR A 88 18.44 12.58 2.35
C TYR A 88 17.01 12.20 2.74
N PHE A 89 16.80 11.06 3.39
CA PHE A 89 15.48 10.58 3.83
C PHE A 89 14.92 11.43 4.98
N GLU A 90 15.76 11.85 5.92
CA GLU A 90 15.36 12.77 6.97
C GLU A 90 14.94 14.12 6.38
N VAL A 91 15.76 14.72 5.52
CA VAL A 91 15.45 16.01 4.89
C VAL A 91 14.13 15.95 4.10
N ILE A 92 13.92 14.93 3.26
CA ILE A 92 12.70 14.83 2.45
C ILE A 92 11.45 14.60 3.31
N THR A 93 11.55 13.83 4.40
CA THR A 93 10.43 13.62 5.32
C THR A 93 10.13 14.87 6.15
N THR A 94 11.14 15.62 6.59
CA THR A 94 10.96 16.92 7.24
C THR A 94 10.28 17.91 6.30
N VAL A 95 10.73 18.02 5.05
CA VAL A 95 10.10 18.89 4.04
C VAL A 95 8.64 18.47 3.79
N ALA A 96 8.35 17.17 3.68
CA ALA A 96 6.98 16.68 3.53
C ALA A 96 6.09 17.02 4.73
N ILE A 97 6.61 16.93 5.96
CA ILE A 97 5.88 17.31 7.19
C ILE A 97 5.66 18.82 7.25
N VAL A 98 6.67 19.63 6.91
CA VAL A 98 6.59 21.10 6.92
C VAL A 98 5.59 21.58 5.87
N LEU A 99 5.67 21.07 4.64
CA LEU A 99 4.68 21.38 3.60
C LEU A 99 3.28 20.89 3.99
N GLY A 100 3.16 19.67 4.52
CA GLY A 100 1.87 19.14 5.01
C GLY A 100 1.28 19.93 6.18
N SER A 101 2.13 20.54 7.02
CA SER A 101 1.71 21.33 8.19
C SER A 101 1.49 22.82 7.88
N LEU A 102 2.17 23.40 6.89
CA LEU A 102 2.03 24.81 6.51
C LEU A 102 0.95 25.03 5.44
N TRP A 103 0.75 24.07 4.55
CA TRP A 103 -0.28 24.13 3.50
C TRP A 103 -1.76 23.98 3.94
N PRO A 104 -2.15 23.59 5.19
CA PRO A 104 -3.57 23.48 5.56
C PRO A 104 -4.37 24.77 5.37
N THR A 105 -3.71 25.93 5.30
CA THR A 105 -4.35 27.24 5.19
C THR A 105 -5.00 27.51 3.83
N PHE A 106 -4.88 26.62 2.84
CA PHE A 106 -5.51 26.80 1.52
C PHE A 106 -6.60 25.79 1.14
N SER A 107 -6.81 24.71 1.91
CA SER A 107 -7.83 23.71 1.56
C SER A 107 -8.54 23.16 2.79
N SER A 108 -9.65 23.77 3.15
CA SER A 108 -10.63 23.24 4.10
C SER A 108 -11.26 21.94 3.56
N ARG A 109 -10.54 20.79 3.54
CA ARG A 109 -11.10 19.41 3.71
C ARG A 109 -10.16 18.20 3.63
N ALA A 110 -8.86 18.31 3.36
CA ALA A 110 -8.07 17.10 3.03
C ALA A 110 -7.11 16.51 4.10
N PRO A 111 -6.44 17.25 5.01
CA PRO A 111 -5.27 16.69 5.69
C PRO A 111 -5.58 15.82 6.93
N ALA A 112 -6.76 15.95 7.54
CA ALA A 112 -7.08 15.24 8.79
C ALA A 112 -7.38 13.75 8.60
N LEU A 113 -7.92 13.34 7.45
CA LEU A 113 -8.25 11.93 7.15
C LEU A 113 -7.00 11.13 6.79
N ILE A 114 -6.03 11.72 6.07
CA ILE A 114 -4.81 11.00 5.69
C ILE A 114 -3.95 10.70 6.91
N CYS A 115 -3.82 11.64 7.85
CA CYS A 115 -3.02 11.46 9.06
C CYS A 115 -3.65 10.45 10.05
N ARG A 116 -4.99 10.39 10.15
CA ARG A 116 -5.70 9.39 10.98
C ARG A 116 -5.77 8.01 10.32
N SER A 117 -5.89 7.94 8.99
CA SER A 117 -5.88 6.70 8.22
C SER A 117 -4.52 6.01 8.28
N TRP A 118 -3.44 6.76 8.05
CA TRP A 118 -2.09 6.21 8.00
C TRP A 118 -1.63 5.67 9.36
N ARG A 119 -1.88 6.42 10.44
CA ARG A 119 -1.60 5.96 11.82
C ARG A 119 -2.43 4.73 12.20
N ARG A 120 -3.69 4.63 11.74
CA ARG A 120 -4.54 3.45 11.97
C ARG A 120 -4.12 2.22 11.17
N SER A 121 -3.56 2.36 9.97
CA SER A 121 -3.08 1.22 9.17
C SER A 121 -1.79 0.63 9.72
N ILE A 122 -0.85 1.46 10.19
CA ILE A 122 0.40 0.99 10.80
C ILE A 122 0.14 0.19 12.09
N PHE A 123 -0.79 0.63 12.93
CA PHE A 123 -1.07 -0.02 14.22
C PHE A 123 -2.00 -1.25 14.14
N ARG A 124 -2.67 -1.49 13.00
CA ARG A 124 -3.60 -2.62 12.87
C ARG A 124 -2.89 -3.93 12.53
N ASN A 125 -1.67 -3.87 11.99
CA ASN A 125 -0.95 -5.05 11.50
C ASN A 125 -0.17 -5.82 12.58
N THR A 126 -0.06 -5.29 13.81
CA THR A 126 0.54 -6.00 14.96
C THR A 126 -0.45 -6.85 15.77
N LYS A 127 -1.78 -6.72 15.54
CA LYS A 127 -2.81 -7.49 16.30
C LYS A 127 -3.35 -8.74 15.62
N VAL A 128 -2.97 -9.05 14.37
CA VAL A 128 -3.44 -10.24 13.64
C VAL A 128 -2.81 -11.56 14.15
N ARG A 129 -1.81 -11.49 15.05
CA ARG A 129 -1.28 -12.69 15.72
C ARG A 129 -2.10 -13.17 16.94
N ARG A 130 -3.13 -12.43 17.39
CA ARG A 130 -3.92 -12.84 18.59
C ARG A 130 -5.24 -13.59 18.30
N ARG A 131 -5.71 -13.69 17.05
CA ARG A 131 -6.94 -14.44 16.75
C ARG A 131 -6.73 -15.93 16.46
N LYS A 132 -5.52 -16.37 16.09
CA LYS A 132 -5.23 -17.81 15.90
C LYS A 132 -5.03 -18.61 17.20
N CYS A 133 -4.87 -17.99 18.37
CA CYS A 133 -4.78 -18.71 19.65
C CYS A 133 -6.13 -19.00 20.34
N LYS A 134 -7.26 -18.53 19.81
CA LYS A 134 -8.59 -18.78 20.42
C LYS A 134 -9.44 -19.84 19.70
N ALA A 135 -8.95 -20.43 18.60
CA ALA A 135 -9.69 -21.42 17.81
C ALA A 135 -9.08 -22.83 17.84
N THR A 136 -8.13 -23.10 18.75
CA THR A 136 -7.49 -24.43 18.90
C THR A 136 -7.48 -24.89 20.35
N ARG A 137 -8.40 -24.35 21.17
CA ARG A 137 -8.63 -24.76 22.54
C ARG A 137 -10.14 -24.89 22.78
N THR A 138 -10.79 -25.68 21.95
CA THR A 138 -12.13 -26.28 22.10
C THR A 138 -12.43 -27.04 20.79
N ALA A 139 -11.90 -28.24 20.70
CA ALA A 139 -12.27 -29.38 19.82
C ALA A 139 -11.02 -30.25 19.65
#